data_AF-A0A6P6ULG5-F1
#
_entry.id   AF-A0A6P6ULG5-F1
#
_cell.length_a   1.000
_cell.length_b   1.000
_cell.length_c   1.000
_cell.angle_alpha   90.00
_cell.angle_beta   90.00
_cell.angle_gamma   90.00
#
_symmetry.space_group_name_H-M   'P 1'
#
loop_
_entity.id
_entity.type
_entity.pdbx_description
1 polymer ?
#
loop_
_entity_poly.entity_id
_entity_poly.type
_entity_poly.pdbx_seq_one_letter_code
_entity_poly.pdbx_strand_id
1 'polypeptide(L)'
;MSFSEEETDLSESEVEDYSIQWYAKLKDGHEKLEVSGEEYSCPFCPGKVHKYNLKDLYQHASGVSKGSTKRKMKDRGQHLGLVRYIDSDVDIKKPLGESIKKKADDPTASAGPSEKFVHPWMGIVANIPRKKRDGRYVGDSGSKLRDDFTLKGFNPLKVQPLWNRTGFSGYAIIEFNKDWPGFCNAMAFEKSFEAEHHGKRDYHEACDRGATLYGWIARADDYDSSTIIGEHLRKKADLKTIADVQEEEKQRTSMLVSHLANEIEVKDEHIKDTEIKYNETIQSISNLMTQKDEMHRLYNEGMSSQYHNENCDNFFFLMI
;
A
#
# COMPACT_ATOMS: atom_id res chain seq x y z
N MET A 1 -37.18 -32.52 -39.09
CA MET A 1 -37.22 -32.40 -37.62
C MET A 1 -35.88 -32.94 -37.13
N SER A 2 -35.02 -32.27 -36.38
CA SER A 2 -34.98 -31.05 -35.55
C SER A 2 -33.63 -31.20 -34.82
N PHE A 3 -32.84 -30.23 -34.39
CA PHE A 3 -32.97 -28.81 -34.15
C PHE A 3 -31.51 -28.32 -34.20
N SER A 4 -31.14 -27.45 -35.15
CA SER A 4 -29.84 -26.79 -35.14
C SER A 4 -29.87 -25.75 -34.03
N GLU A 5 -29.14 -25.99 -32.94
CA GLU A 5 -28.94 -24.99 -31.89
C GLU A 5 -28.19 -23.81 -32.50
N GLU A 6 -28.94 -22.77 -32.83
CA GLU A 6 -28.44 -21.47 -33.24
C GLU A 6 -27.49 -20.95 -32.15
N GLU A 7 -26.23 -20.71 -32.54
CA GLU A 7 -25.32 -19.80 -31.85
C GLU A 7 -25.93 -18.40 -31.94
N THR A 8 -26.88 -18.10 -31.05
CA THR A 8 -27.36 -16.74 -30.85
C THR A 8 -26.24 -15.91 -30.26
N ASP A 9 -25.74 -14.97 -31.06
CA ASP A 9 -24.83 -13.89 -30.68
C ASP A 9 -25.58 -12.97 -29.71
N LEU A 10 -25.55 -13.33 -28.42
CA LEU A 10 -26.16 -12.56 -27.34
C LEU A 10 -25.43 -11.22 -27.19
N SER A 11 -26.19 -10.14 -26.99
CA SER A 11 -25.64 -8.78 -27.01
C SER A 11 -24.81 -8.48 -25.75
N GLU A 12 -23.90 -7.52 -25.85
CA GLU A 12 -23.04 -7.07 -24.75
C GLU A 12 -23.83 -6.67 -23.48
N SER A 13 -25.10 -6.26 -23.65
CA SER A 13 -26.05 -5.96 -22.57
C SER A 13 -26.47 -7.19 -21.74
N GLU A 14 -26.55 -8.38 -22.33
CA GLU A 14 -26.96 -9.60 -21.61
C GLU A 14 -25.83 -10.14 -20.74
N VAL A 15 -24.57 -9.91 -21.13
CA VAL A 15 -23.38 -10.21 -20.32
C VAL A 15 -23.31 -9.29 -19.09
N GLU A 16 -23.68 -8.02 -19.27
CA GLU A 16 -23.76 -7.02 -18.22
C GLU A 16 -24.83 -7.37 -17.18
N ASP A 17 -26.06 -7.70 -17.62
CA ASP A 17 -27.16 -8.12 -16.73
C ASP A 17 -26.80 -9.39 -15.95
N TYR A 18 -26.14 -10.35 -16.60
CA TYR A 18 -25.66 -11.56 -15.95
C TYR A 18 -24.59 -11.27 -14.89
N SER A 19 -23.73 -10.27 -15.13
CA SER A 19 -22.70 -9.85 -14.16
C SER A 19 -23.28 -9.25 -12.88
N ILE A 20 -24.40 -8.51 -12.99
CA ILE A 20 -25.10 -7.90 -11.85
C ILE A 20 -25.71 -8.98 -10.97
N GLN A 21 -26.32 -10.01 -11.57
CA GLN A 21 -26.89 -11.14 -10.83
C GLN A 21 -25.81 -11.91 -10.06
N TRP A 22 -24.64 -12.11 -10.66
CA TRP A 22 -23.52 -12.79 -10.02
C TRP A 22 -22.85 -11.95 -8.93
N TYR A 23 -22.72 -10.64 -9.13
CA TYR A 23 -22.29 -9.71 -8.08
C TYR A 23 -23.21 -9.81 -6.85
N ALA A 24 -24.54 -9.81 -7.05
CA ALA A 24 -25.50 -9.95 -5.95
C ALA A 24 -25.37 -11.29 -5.21
N LYS A 25 -25.14 -12.41 -5.93
CA LYS A 25 -24.92 -13.74 -5.32
C LYS A 25 -23.64 -13.83 -4.50
N LEU A 26 -22.56 -13.21 -4.96
CA LEU A 26 -21.29 -13.12 -4.21
C LEU A 26 -21.46 -12.29 -2.95
N LYS A 27 -22.28 -11.23 -3.01
CA LYS A 27 -22.60 -10.36 -1.87
C LYS A 27 -23.48 -11.04 -0.82
N ASP A 28 -24.43 -11.87 -1.24
CA ASP A 28 -25.33 -12.62 -0.37
C ASP A 28 -24.65 -13.83 0.32
N GLY A 29 -23.40 -14.13 -0.05
CA GLY A 29 -22.58 -15.16 0.59
C GLY A 29 -22.89 -16.59 0.16
N HIS A 30 -23.64 -16.77 -0.94
CA HIS A 30 -24.00 -18.07 -1.50
C HIS A 30 -22.81 -18.81 -2.14
N GLU A 31 -21.76 -18.07 -2.52
CA GLU A 31 -20.48 -18.62 -3.01
C GLU A 31 -19.33 -17.97 -2.23
N LYS A 32 -18.75 -18.70 -1.28
CA LYS A 32 -17.65 -18.19 -0.46
C LYS A 32 -16.35 -18.23 -1.26
N LEU A 33 -15.69 -17.08 -1.43
CA LEU A 33 -14.23 -17.09 -1.51
C LEU A 33 -13.74 -17.61 -0.15
N GLU A 34 -13.23 -18.84 -0.10
CA GLU A 34 -12.67 -19.37 1.14
C GLU A 34 -11.50 -18.51 1.60
N VAL A 35 -11.66 -17.91 2.77
CA VAL A 35 -10.64 -17.08 3.41
C VAL A 35 -9.83 -17.98 4.33
N SER A 36 -8.71 -18.49 3.83
CA SER A 36 -7.61 -18.96 4.67
C SER A 36 -6.35 -18.20 4.32
N GLY A 37 -6.07 -17.18 5.13
CA GLY A 37 -4.72 -16.66 5.33
C GLY A 37 -4.17 -15.66 4.31
N GLU A 38 -4.21 -15.89 3.01
CA GLU A 38 -3.63 -14.99 1.98
C GLU A 38 -3.83 -15.45 0.52
N GLU A 39 -4.41 -16.65 0.32
CA GLU A 39 -4.54 -17.31 -0.97
C GLU A 39 -6.02 -17.41 -1.39
N TYR A 40 -6.35 -16.89 -2.57
CA TYR A 40 -7.69 -16.89 -3.15
C TYR A 40 -7.78 -17.83 -4.35
N SER A 41 -8.94 -18.46 -4.53
CA SER A 41 -9.24 -19.28 -5.71
C SER A 41 -10.43 -18.71 -6.48
N CYS A 42 -10.38 -18.77 -7.81
CA CYS A 42 -11.52 -18.39 -8.63
C CYS A 42 -12.62 -19.48 -8.55
N PRO A 43 -13.82 -19.18 -8.03
CA PRO A 43 -14.89 -20.16 -7.87
C PRO A 43 -15.43 -20.69 -9.22
N PHE A 44 -15.22 -19.93 -10.29
CA PHE A 44 -15.73 -20.24 -11.63
C PHE A 44 -14.74 -21.05 -12.49
N CYS A 45 -13.55 -21.35 -11.97
CA CYS A 45 -12.50 -22.10 -12.68
C CYS A 45 -12.08 -23.39 -11.94
N PRO A 46 -12.95 -24.41 -11.83
CA PRO A 46 -12.71 -25.61 -11.02
C PRO A 46 -11.57 -26.53 -11.53
N GLY A 47 -11.02 -26.27 -12.72
CA GLY A 47 -9.94 -27.08 -13.31
C GLY A 47 -8.51 -26.56 -13.06
N LYS A 48 -8.35 -25.39 -12.43
CA LYS A 48 -7.04 -24.81 -12.14
C LYS A 48 -6.95 -24.51 -10.65
N VAL A 49 -6.33 -25.41 -9.90
CA VAL A 49 -5.98 -25.21 -8.49
C VAL A 49 -4.82 -24.20 -8.41
N HIS A 50 -5.06 -22.98 -8.88
CA HIS A 50 -4.13 -21.87 -8.75
C HIS A 50 -4.60 -21.02 -7.58
N LYS A 51 -3.73 -20.96 -6.57
CA LYS A 51 -3.84 -20.05 -5.46
C LYS A 51 -3.33 -18.70 -5.96
N TYR A 52 -4.21 -17.71 -6.00
CA TYR A 52 -3.92 -16.36 -6.42
C TYR A 52 -3.79 -15.46 -5.19
N ASN A 53 -2.91 -14.47 -5.20
CA ASN A 53 -3.12 -13.31 -4.33
C ASN A 53 -4.30 -12.48 -4.89
N LEU A 54 -4.81 -11.51 -4.11
CA LEU A 54 -5.97 -10.73 -4.49
C LEU A 54 -5.80 -9.99 -5.83
N LYS A 55 -4.59 -9.48 -6.10
CA LYS A 55 -4.26 -8.76 -7.33
C LYS A 55 -4.23 -9.69 -8.55
N ASP A 56 -3.66 -10.88 -8.39
CA ASP A 56 -3.59 -11.88 -9.45
C ASP A 56 -4.97 -12.48 -9.75
N LEU A 57 -5.82 -12.63 -8.73
CA LEU A 57 -7.20 -13.05 -8.92
C LEU A 57 -7.98 -12.00 -9.72
N TYR A 58 -7.80 -10.71 -9.40
CA TYR A 58 -8.41 -9.62 -10.14
C TYR A 58 -7.96 -9.63 -11.62
N GLN A 59 -6.65 -9.76 -11.87
CA GLN A 59 -6.11 -9.81 -13.23
C GLN A 59 -6.62 -11.04 -14.00
N HIS A 60 -6.70 -12.19 -13.34
CA HIS A 60 -7.30 -13.39 -13.91
C HIS A 60 -8.76 -13.14 -14.31
N ALA A 61 -9.60 -12.67 -13.39
CA ALA A 61 -11.02 -12.45 -13.65
C ALA A 61 -11.28 -11.38 -14.73
N SER A 62 -10.50 -10.30 -14.72
CA SER A 62 -10.53 -9.24 -15.74
C SER A 62 -10.09 -9.74 -17.12
N GLY A 63 -9.08 -10.61 -17.18
CA GLY A 63 -8.65 -11.25 -18.42
C GLY A 63 -9.70 -12.20 -18.99
N VAL A 64 -10.43 -12.94 -18.14
CA VAL A 64 -11.50 -13.84 -18.59
C VAL A 64 -12.74 -13.10 -19.05
N SER A 65 -13.14 -12.01 -18.39
CA SER A 65 -14.30 -11.22 -18.81
C SER A 65 -14.09 -10.53 -20.17
N LYS A 66 -12.85 -10.11 -20.46
CA LYS A 66 -12.45 -9.40 -21.69
C LYS A 66 -11.97 -10.30 -22.85
N GLY A 67 -11.78 -11.60 -22.61
CA GLY A 67 -11.28 -12.55 -23.63
C GLY A 67 -12.27 -12.85 -24.76
N SER A 68 -11.77 -13.29 -25.93
CA SER A 68 -12.59 -13.53 -27.15
C SER A 68 -13.29 -14.90 -27.19
N THR A 69 -14.54 -14.86 -27.69
CA THR A 69 -15.36 -15.80 -28.51
C THR A 69 -15.25 -17.34 -28.44
N LYS A 70 -14.41 -17.95 -27.60
CA LYS A 70 -14.40 -19.43 -27.41
C LYS A 70 -14.85 -19.91 -26.03
N ARG A 71 -15.20 -19.01 -25.12
CA ARG A 71 -15.74 -19.34 -23.79
C ARG A 71 -17.21 -18.96 -23.71
N LYS A 72 -18.02 -19.81 -23.07
CA LYS A 72 -19.48 -19.63 -22.93
C LYS A 72 -19.75 -18.24 -22.33
N MET A 73 -20.68 -17.47 -22.88
CA MET A 73 -20.97 -16.10 -22.41
C MET A 73 -21.33 -16.03 -20.92
N LYS A 74 -21.91 -17.09 -20.37
CA LYS A 74 -22.14 -17.26 -18.92
C LYS A 74 -20.86 -17.18 -18.09
N ASP A 75 -19.76 -17.71 -18.61
CA ASP A 75 -18.43 -17.66 -17.98
C ASP A 75 -17.90 -16.21 -17.91
N ARG A 76 -18.13 -15.42 -18.97
CA ARG A 76 -17.72 -14.01 -19.02
C ARG A 76 -18.49 -13.15 -18.02
N GLY A 77 -19.80 -13.33 -17.92
CA GLY A 77 -20.62 -12.60 -16.95
C GLY A 77 -20.32 -12.98 -15.49
N GLN A 78 -20.03 -14.26 -15.22
CA GLN A 78 -19.57 -14.72 -13.89
C GLN A 78 -18.26 -14.04 -13.48
N HIS A 79 -17.26 -14.05 -14.35
CA HIS A 79 -15.96 -13.41 -14.07
C HIS A 79 -16.08 -11.89 -14.01
N LEU A 80 -16.97 -11.26 -14.78
CA LEU A 80 -17.26 -9.83 -14.68
C LEU A 80 -17.92 -9.47 -13.34
N GLY A 81 -18.86 -10.31 -12.87
CA GLY A 81 -19.46 -10.17 -11.53
C GLY A 81 -18.43 -10.29 -10.40
N LEU A 82 -17.43 -11.18 -10.56
CA LEU A 82 -16.30 -11.30 -9.63
C LEU A 82 -15.41 -10.06 -9.62
N VAL A 83 -15.11 -9.50 -10.80
CA VAL A 83 -14.35 -8.24 -10.90
C VAL A 83 -15.09 -7.12 -10.16
N ARG A 84 -16.40 -6.99 -10.37
CA ARG A 84 -17.22 -6.00 -9.67
C ARG A 84 -17.22 -6.20 -8.16
N TYR A 85 -17.28 -7.44 -7.70
CA TYR A 85 -17.22 -7.78 -6.29
C TYR A 85 -15.88 -7.39 -5.67
N ILE A 86 -14.77 -7.71 -6.34
CA ILE A 86 -13.42 -7.34 -5.88
C ILE A 86 -13.22 -5.81 -5.91
N ASP A 87 -13.72 -5.13 -6.95
CA ASP A 87 -13.58 -3.68 -7.12
C ASP A 87 -14.47 -2.88 -6.14
N SER A 88 -15.63 -3.42 -5.74
CA SER A 88 -16.61 -2.71 -4.89
C SER A 88 -16.54 -3.08 -3.41
N ASP A 89 -16.35 -4.36 -3.08
CA ASP A 89 -16.50 -4.87 -1.71
C ASP A 89 -15.18 -5.42 -1.11
N VAL A 90 -14.14 -5.64 -1.93
CA VAL A 90 -12.80 -6.12 -1.48
C VAL A 90 -11.68 -5.07 -1.68
N ASP A 91 -12.01 -3.96 -2.34
CA ASP A 91 -11.33 -2.65 -2.39
C ASP A 91 -9.79 -2.67 -2.60
N ILE A 92 -9.36 -2.88 -3.84
CA ILE A 92 -7.99 -2.58 -4.33
C ILE A 92 -7.83 -1.07 -4.65
N LYS A 93 -8.91 -0.29 -4.69
CA LYS A 93 -8.90 1.10 -5.19
C LYS A 93 -9.05 2.19 -4.13
N LYS A 94 -9.23 1.88 -2.85
CA LYS A 94 -9.07 2.88 -1.80
C LYS A 94 -7.60 3.10 -1.46
N PRO A 95 -7.12 4.36 -1.38
CA PRO A 95 -5.84 4.63 -0.75
C PRO A 95 -5.89 4.08 0.68
N LEU A 96 -4.79 3.48 1.11
CA LEU A 96 -4.58 2.86 2.42
C LEU A 96 -5.13 3.75 3.54
N GLY A 97 -6.35 3.47 3.97
CA GLY A 97 -7.10 4.27 4.92
C GLY A 97 -8.57 3.89 4.84
N GLU A 98 -9.07 3.27 5.91
CA GLU A 98 -10.49 2.94 6.11
C GLU A 98 -11.06 1.76 5.29
N SER A 99 -10.76 0.55 5.73
CA SER A 99 -11.81 -0.44 6.05
C SER A 99 -11.25 -1.69 6.73
N ILE A 100 -11.06 -1.61 8.05
CA ILE A 100 -11.33 -2.74 8.94
C ILE A 100 -12.56 -2.33 9.76
N LYS A 101 -13.75 -2.57 9.23
CA LYS A 101 -14.96 -2.69 10.04
C LYS A 101 -15.40 -4.15 10.03
N LYS A 102 -14.67 -4.98 10.76
CA LYS A 102 -15.22 -6.17 11.40
C LYS A 102 -15.24 -5.90 12.89
N LYS A 103 -16.38 -6.14 13.52
CA LYS A 103 -16.65 -5.95 14.95
C LYS A 103 -15.59 -6.64 15.80
N ALA A 104 -14.59 -5.88 16.21
CA ALA A 104 -13.83 -6.02 17.43
C ALA A 104 -13.59 -4.58 17.88
N ASP A 105 -13.84 -4.29 19.16
CA ASP A 105 -13.96 -2.95 19.73
C ASP A 105 -12.89 -1.97 19.21
N ASP A 106 -13.31 -1.05 18.34
CA ASP A 106 -12.47 0.02 17.78
C ASP A 106 -11.85 0.81 18.94
N PRO A 107 -10.52 0.71 19.16
CA PRO A 107 -9.84 1.41 20.24
C PRO A 107 -9.98 2.94 20.12
N THR A 108 -10.22 3.42 18.91
CA THR A 108 -10.39 4.85 18.57
C THR A 108 -11.73 5.40 19.09
N ALA A 109 -12.75 4.55 19.26
CA ALA A 109 -14.08 4.98 19.73
C ALA A 109 -14.15 5.18 21.26
N SER A 110 -13.19 4.63 22.02
CA SER A 110 -13.12 4.78 23.48
C SER A 110 -12.46 6.10 23.89
N ALA A 111 -11.67 6.70 23.02
CA ALA A 111 -10.98 7.96 23.28
C ALA A 111 -11.90 9.12 22.92
N GLY A 112 -12.37 9.87 23.92
CA GLY A 112 -13.19 11.06 23.67
C GLY A 112 -12.44 12.05 22.76
N PRO A 113 -13.16 12.92 22.02
CA PRO A 113 -12.56 13.85 21.05
C PRO A 113 -11.55 14.85 21.65
N SER A 114 -11.45 14.94 22.98
CA SER A 114 -10.51 15.79 23.71
C SER A 114 -9.32 15.02 24.30
N GLU A 115 -9.30 13.70 24.20
CA GLU A 115 -8.29 12.89 24.86
C GLU A 115 -6.95 12.97 24.13
N LYS A 116 -5.90 13.27 24.90
CA LYS A 116 -4.55 13.45 24.38
C LYS A 116 -3.64 12.30 24.78
N PHE A 117 -2.89 11.84 23.80
CA PHE A 117 -1.90 10.79 23.90
C PHE A 117 -0.51 11.36 23.68
N VAL A 118 0.48 10.73 24.28
CA VAL A 118 1.87 11.01 23.96
C VAL A 118 2.19 10.43 22.58
N HIS A 119 2.74 11.24 21.67
CA HIS A 119 3.12 10.87 20.30
C HIS A 119 4.62 11.11 20.07
N PRO A 120 5.40 10.11 19.59
CA PRO A 120 5.00 8.74 19.23
C PRO A 120 4.38 7.96 20.39
N TRP A 121 3.53 6.96 20.10
CA TRP A 121 2.77 6.25 21.13
C TRP A 121 3.72 5.59 22.15
N MET A 122 3.54 5.93 23.42
CA MET A 122 4.38 5.44 24.51
C MET A 122 3.56 4.73 25.59
N GLY A 123 4.02 3.53 25.96
CA GLY A 123 3.53 2.80 27.11
C GLY A 123 4.42 3.02 28.34
N ILE A 124 3.84 2.87 29.52
CA ILE A 124 4.55 2.92 30.79
C ILE A 124 4.43 1.54 31.43
N VAL A 125 5.56 0.99 31.87
CA VAL A 125 5.60 -0.19 32.73
C VAL A 125 6.12 0.22 34.09
N ALA A 126 5.36 -0.11 35.13
CA ALA A 126 5.66 0.18 36.52
C ALA A 126 5.88 -1.11 37.32
N ASN A 127 6.40 -0.91 38.54
CA ASN A 127 6.72 -1.98 39.50
C ASN A 127 7.77 -3.00 39.01
N ILE A 128 8.72 -2.56 38.17
CA ILE A 128 9.81 -3.43 37.71
C ILE A 128 10.73 -3.73 38.91
N PRO A 129 11.05 -5.01 39.20
CA PRO A 129 11.87 -5.39 40.34
C PRO A 129 13.21 -4.63 40.38
N ARG A 130 13.53 -4.08 41.56
CA ARG A 130 14.78 -3.34 41.79
C ARG A 130 15.66 -4.12 42.74
N LYS A 131 16.91 -4.38 42.35
CA LYS A 131 17.92 -4.98 43.23
C LYS A 131 18.85 -3.89 43.73
N LYS A 132 19.16 -3.85 45.02
CA LYS A 132 20.13 -2.90 45.57
C LYS A 132 21.53 -3.53 45.51
N ARG A 133 22.47 -2.88 44.84
CA ARG A 133 23.88 -3.26 44.76
C ARG A 133 24.73 -2.02 44.98
N ASP A 134 25.68 -2.07 45.90
CA ASP A 134 26.63 -0.98 46.20
C ASP A 134 25.94 0.38 46.46
N GLY A 135 24.82 0.35 47.20
CA GLY A 135 24.06 1.55 47.56
C GLY A 135 23.17 2.13 46.45
N ARG A 136 23.24 1.61 45.22
CA ARG A 136 22.39 2.02 44.08
C ARG A 136 21.41 0.92 43.68
N TYR A 137 20.28 1.33 43.10
CA TYR A 137 19.35 0.37 42.49
C TYR A 137 19.84 -0.02 41.09
N VAL A 138 19.93 -1.32 40.84
CA VAL A 138 20.22 -1.90 39.52
C VAL A 138 18.96 -2.55 38.98
N GLY A 139 18.76 -2.44 37.68
CA GLY A 139 17.70 -3.07 36.92
C GLY A 139 18.29 -3.81 35.72
N ASP A 140 17.55 -4.81 35.23
CA ASP A 140 17.90 -5.52 34.02
C ASP A 140 17.68 -4.61 32.79
N SER A 141 18.32 -4.97 31.67
CA SER A 141 18.08 -4.28 30.41
C SER A 141 16.63 -4.48 29.95
N GLY A 142 16.04 -3.46 29.32
CA GLY A 142 14.67 -3.54 28.81
C GLY A 142 14.46 -4.56 27.69
N SER A 143 15.53 -5.18 27.17
CA SER A 143 15.47 -6.18 26.11
C SER A 143 14.60 -7.37 26.46
N LYS A 144 14.69 -7.89 27.69
CA LYS A 144 13.86 -9.03 28.12
C LYS A 144 12.37 -8.68 28.09
N LEU A 145 12.01 -7.52 28.65
CA LEU A 145 10.63 -7.03 28.62
C LEU A 145 10.14 -6.80 27.19
N ARG A 146 11.00 -6.25 26.32
CA ARG A 146 10.68 -6.07 24.90
C ARG A 146 10.36 -7.42 24.24
N ASP A 147 11.19 -8.43 24.47
CA ASP A 147 11.02 -9.75 23.87
C ASP A 147 9.74 -10.43 24.42
N ASP A 148 9.47 -10.32 25.72
CA ASP A 148 8.23 -10.81 26.34
C ASP A 148 6.98 -10.13 25.75
N PHE A 149 7.00 -8.81 25.58
CA PHE A 149 5.89 -8.07 24.96
C PHE A 149 5.75 -8.35 23.45
N THR A 150 6.84 -8.67 22.77
CA THR A 150 6.81 -9.11 21.37
C THR A 150 6.11 -10.46 21.27
N LEU A 151 6.41 -11.41 22.16
CA LEU A 151 5.74 -12.72 22.22
C LEU A 151 4.23 -12.60 22.52
N LYS A 152 3.84 -11.60 23.31
CA LYS A 152 2.42 -11.27 23.56
C LYS A 152 1.72 -10.58 22.38
N GLY A 153 2.44 -10.27 21.31
CA GLY A 153 1.90 -9.65 20.10
C GLY A 153 1.81 -8.12 20.15
N PHE A 154 2.37 -7.47 21.17
CA PHE A 154 2.35 -6.00 21.28
C PHE A 154 3.41 -5.32 20.41
N ASN A 155 4.41 -6.06 19.91
CA ASN A 155 5.42 -5.57 18.96
C ASN A 155 6.01 -4.18 19.29
N PRO A 156 6.57 -3.97 20.50
CA PRO A 156 7.20 -2.69 20.84
C PRO A 156 8.49 -2.46 20.04
N LEU A 157 8.75 -1.21 19.65
CA LEU A 157 10.02 -0.84 19.01
C LEU A 157 11.17 -0.89 20.02
N LYS A 158 10.91 -0.39 21.22
CA LYS A 158 11.94 -0.25 22.26
C LYS A 158 11.31 -0.28 23.64
N VAL A 159 12.04 -0.84 24.60
CA VAL A 159 11.74 -0.70 26.02
C VAL A 159 12.95 -0.07 26.71
N GLN A 160 12.76 1.12 27.27
CA GLN A 160 13.80 1.91 27.90
C GLN A 160 13.56 2.02 29.41
N PRO A 161 14.34 1.30 30.24
CA PRO A 161 14.36 1.49 31.68
C PRO A 161 14.75 2.94 32.04
N LEU A 162 14.06 3.52 33.03
CA LEU A 162 14.33 4.88 33.50
C LEU A 162 15.30 4.88 34.68
N TRP A 163 16.27 5.78 34.64
CA TRP A 163 17.35 5.88 35.63
C TRP A 163 17.39 7.27 36.26
N ASN A 164 17.54 7.31 37.58
CA ASN A 164 17.72 8.54 38.34
C ASN A 164 19.08 8.53 39.05
N ARG A 165 19.38 9.60 39.82
CA ARG A 165 20.64 9.73 40.58
C ARG A 165 20.86 8.60 41.59
N THR A 166 19.79 7.95 42.06
CA THR A 166 19.81 6.84 43.02
C THR A 166 19.85 5.45 42.35
N GLY A 167 19.81 5.39 41.01
CA GLY A 167 19.83 4.17 40.22
C GLY A 167 18.56 3.94 39.42
N PHE A 168 18.24 2.68 39.15
CA PHE A 168 17.06 2.27 38.40
C PHE A 168 15.77 2.66 39.13
N SER A 169 14.86 3.33 38.43
CA SER A 169 13.65 3.91 39.04
C SER A 169 12.58 2.86 39.34
N GLY A 170 12.59 1.70 38.68
CA GLY A 170 11.51 0.71 38.70
C GLY A 170 10.45 0.94 37.63
N TYR A 171 10.69 1.89 36.71
CA TYR A 171 9.83 2.17 35.57
C TYR A 171 10.58 1.99 34.26
N ALA A 172 9.86 1.61 33.21
CA ALA A 172 10.35 1.62 31.84
C ALA A 172 9.33 2.25 30.90
N ILE A 173 9.82 2.95 29.89
CA ILE A 173 9.01 3.45 28.78
C ILE A 173 9.07 2.46 27.64
N ILE A 174 7.91 2.10 27.11
CA ILE A 174 7.76 1.36 25.88
C ILE A 174 7.53 2.36 24.76
N GLU A 175 8.35 2.33 23.71
CA GLU A 175 8.12 3.10 22.49
C GLU A 175 7.48 2.15 21.45
N PHE A 176 6.34 2.54 20.90
CA PHE A 176 5.67 1.84 19.80
C PHE A 176 5.91 2.57 18.47
N ASN A 177 5.55 1.95 17.35
CA ASN A 177 5.56 2.64 16.05
C ASN A 177 4.66 3.88 16.09
N LYS A 178 5.02 4.94 15.38
CA LYS A 178 4.26 6.20 15.36
C LYS A 178 2.98 6.18 14.51
N ASP A 179 2.74 5.07 13.82
CA ASP A 179 1.64 4.84 12.89
C ASP A 179 0.41 4.23 13.59
N TRP A 180 -0.69 4.04 12.85
CA TRP A 180 -1.91 3.45 13.40
C TRP A 180 -1.76 1.99 13.86
N PRO A 181 -1.02 1.10 13.17
CA PRO A 181 -0.68 -0.21 13.73
C PRO A 181 0.04 -0.12 15.08
N GLY A 182 0.96 0.83 15.24
CA GLY A 182 1.60 1.13 16.51
C GLY A 182 0.62 1.59 17.59
N PHE A 183 -0.39 2.39 17.22
CA PHE A 183 -1.47 2.79 18.14
C PHE A 183 -2.31 1.59 18.58
N CYS A 184 -2.70 0.72 17.65
CA CYS A 184 -3.43 -0.51 17.96
C CYS A 184 -2.65 -1.41 18.91
N ASN A 185 -1.35 -1.58 18.68
CA ASN A 185 -0.44 -2.32 19.55
C ASN A 185 -0.36 -1.71 20.96
N ALA A 186 -0.26 -0.38 21.04
CA ALA A 186 -0.25 0.36 22.30
C ALA A 186 -1.56 0.16 23.09
N MET A 187 -2.70 0.29 22.42
CA MET A 187 -4.02 0.08 23.04
C MET A 187 -4.24 -1.39 23.46
N ALA A 188 -3.75 -2.35 22.67
CA ALA A 188 -3.80 -3.77 23.04
C ALA A 188 -2.97 -4.05 24.30
N PHE A 189 -1.80 -3.41 24.42
CA PHE A 189 -0.99 -3.47 25.64
C PHE A 189 -1.77 -2.95 26.85
N GLU A 190 -2.34 -1.74 26.81
CA GLU A 190 -3.12 -1.19 27.93
C GLU A 190 -4.31 -2.08 28.29
N LYS A 191 -5.12 -2.47 27.30
CA LYS A 191 -6.27 -3.37 27.52
C LYS A 191 -5.87 -4.71 28.16
N SER A 192 -4.70 -5.26 27.80
CA SER A 192 -4.22 -6.52 28.38
C SER A 192 -3.91 -6.39 29.87
N PHE A 193 -3.30 -5.27 30.30
CA PHE A 193 -3.00 -5.02 31.70
C PHE A 193 -4.26 -4.67 32.49
N GLU A 194 -5.19 -3.92 31.90
CA GLU A 194 -6.49 -3.64 32.52
C GLU A 194 -7.32 -4.92 32.73
N ALA A 195 -7.31 -5.84 31.76
CA ALA A 195 -8.01 -7.12 31.88
C ALA A 195 -7.45 -8.01 33.02
N GLU A 196 -6.17 -7.84 33.35
CA GLU A 196 -5.51 -8.53 34.47
C GLU A 196 -5.56 -7.74 35.79
N HIS A 197 -6.31 -6.63 35.87
CA HIS A 197 -6.34 -5.71 37.03
C HIS A 197 -4.95 -5.16 37.41
N HIS A 198 -4.14 -4.91 36.39
CA HIS A 198 -2.79 -4.35 36.50
C HIS A 198 -2.66 -3.04 35.71
N GLY A 199 -3.78 -2.32 35.55
CA GLY A 199 -3.82 -1.02 34.89
C GLY A 199 -3.31 0.11 35.79
N LYS A 200 -3.35 1.34 35.27
CA LYS A 200 -2.91 2.55 36.00
C LYS A 200 -3.67 2.76 37.30
N ARG A 201 -5.01 2.61 37.26
CA ARG A 201 -5.86 2.78 38.44
C ARG A 201 -5.49 1.77 39.53
N ASP A 202 -5.35 0.50 39.15
CA ASP A 202 -4.98 -0.58 40.06
C ASP A 202 -3.59 -0.33 40.68
N TYR A 203 -2.65 0.21 39.91
CA TYR A 203 -1.33 0.57 40.41
C TYR A 203 -1.36 1.63 41.53
N HIS A 204 -2.25 2.62 41.40
CA HIS A 204 -2.40 3.70 42.38
C HIS A 204 -3.23 3.28 43.61
N GLU A 205 -4.19 2.38 43.42
CA GLU A 205 -5.07 1.88 44.51
C GLU A 205 -4.45 0.71 45.30
N ALA A 206 -3.49 -0.03 44.72
CA ALA A 206 -2.88 -1.18 45.37
C ALA A 206 -2.11 -0.81 46.66
N CYS A 207 -2.53 -1.40 47.78
CA CYS A 207 -1.83 -1.27 49.08
C CYS A 207 -0.51 -2.06 49.10
N ASP A 208 -0.51 -3.26 48.53
CA ASP A 208 0.69 -4.06 48.25
C ASP A 208 0.69 -4.43 46.77
N ARG A 209 1.79 -4.09 46.09
CA ARG A 209 1.97 -4.32 44.65
C ARG A 209 2.70 -5.61 44.34
N GLY A 210 3.20 -6.31 45.36
CA GLY A 210 3.95 -7.56 45.19
C GLY A 210 5.04 -7.45 44.12
N ALA A 211 5.15 -8.49 43.29
CA ALA A 211 6.09 -8.57 42.18
C ALA A 211 5.43 -8.47 40.80
N THR A 212 4.15 -8.06 40.73
CA THR A 212 3.41 -7.95 39.48
C THR A 212 3.76 -6.66 38.75
N LEU A 213 3.85 -6.73 37.42
CA LEU A 213 4.06 -5.55 36.60
C LEU A 213 2.72 -4.86 36.35
N TYR A 214 2.77 -3.53 36.24
CA TYR A 214 1.62 -2.71 35.89
C TYR A 214 1.90 -1.96 34.59
N GLY A 215 0.88 -1.76 33.77
CA GLY A 215 1.04 -1.22 32.42
C GLY A 215 -0.12 -0.35 31.99
N TRP A 216 0.18 0.78 31.34
CA TRP A 216 -0.80 1.67 30.72
C TRP A 216 -0.17 2.50 29.60
N ILE A 217 -1.00 3.13 28.75
CA ILE A 217 -0.52 4.09 27.74
C ILE A 217 -0.40 5.48 28.36
N ALA A 218 0.69 6.18 28.02
CA ALA A 218 0.98 7.50 28.54
C ALA A 218 -0.01 8.54 28.00
N ARG A 219 -0.67 9.23 28.94
CA ARG A 219 -1.65 10.30 28.67
C ARG A 219 -1.16 11.64 29.23
N ALA A 220 -2.01 12.66 29.12
CA ALA A 220 -1.69 14.03 29.54
C ALA A 220 -1.18 14.13 30.98
N ASP A 221 -1.76 13.36 31.91
CA ASP A 221 -1.36 13.37 33.32
C ASP A 221 0.04 12.79 33.56
N ASP A 222 0.43 11.75 32.82
CA ASP A 222 1.79 11.22 32.83
C ASP A 222 2.79 12.22 32.24
N TYR A 223 2.42 12.83 31.11
CA TYR A 223 3.23 13.82 30.39
C TYR A 223 3.49 15.08 31.20
N ASP A 224 2.47 15.61 31.88
CA ASP A 224 2.55 16.82 32.70
C ASP A 224 3.10 16.57 34.10
N SER A 225 3.25 15.30 34.51
CA SER A 225 3.79 14.95 35.82
C SER A 225 5.21 15.49 36.04
N SER A 226 5.52 15.90 37.27
CA SER A 226 6.86 16.29 37.69
C SER A 226 7.78 15.10 37.99
N THR A 227 7.35 13.89 37.62
CA THR A 227 8.10 12.65 37.84
C THR A 227 9.16 12.43 36.77
N ILE A 228 10.03 11.42 36.97
CA ILE A 228 10.98 10.97 35.94
C ILE A 228 10.28 10.52 34.65
N ILE A 229 9.04 10.03 34.74
CA ILE A 229 8.24 9.64 33.58
C ILE A 229 7.92 10.89 32.77
N GLY A 230 7.27 11.89 33.36
CA GLY A 230 6.94 13.14 32.67
C GLY A 230 8.17 13.88 32.13
N GLU A 231 9.27 13.91 32.89
CA GLU A 231 10.54 14.47 32.39
C GLU A 231 11.06 13.74 31.14
N HIS A 232 10.94 12.41 31.11
CA HIS A 232 11.35 11.63 29.94
C HIS A 232 10.43 11.86 28.74
N LEU A 233 9.12 11.86 28.95
CA LEU A 233 8.12 12.03 27.90
C LEU A 233 8.28 13.39 27.22
N ARG A 234 8.37 14.48 27.99
CA ARG A 234 8.57 15.84 27.46
C ARG A 234 9.86 16.04 26.66
N LYS A 235 10.87 15.19 26.86
CA LYS A 235 12.15 15.26 26.11
C LYS A 235 12.09 14.57 24.75
N LYS A 236 11.12 13.66 24.54
CA LYS A 236 11.12 12.74 23.41
C LYS A 236 9.83 12.71 22.60
N ALA A 237 8.76 13.30 23.11
CA ALA A 237 7.44 13.19 22.54
C ALA A 237 6.63 14.46 22.78
N ASP A 238 5.55 14.57 22.03
CA ASP A 238 4.57 15.64 22.13
C ASP A 238 3.22 15.07 22.56
N LEU A 239 2.37 15.92 23.12
CA LEU A 239 1.02 15.55 23.51
C LEU A 239 0.03 15.93 22.40
N LYS A 240 -0.62 14.94 21.77
CA LYS A 240 -1.51 15.11 20.60
C LYS A 240 -2.82 14.37 20.76
N THR A 241 -3.89 14.88 20.13
CA THR A 241 -5.13 14.10 19.97
C THR A 241 -5.01 13.14 18.78
N ILE A 242 -5.89 12.13 18.74
CA ILE A 242 -5.99 11.23 17.58
C ILE A 242 -6.31 12.02 16.30
N ALA A 243 -7.19 13.02 16.39
CA ALA A 243 -7.56 13.88 15.26
C ALA A 243 -6.35 14.68 14.74
N ASP A 244 -5.51 15.22 15.63
CA ASP A 244 -4.30 15.96 15.22
C ASP A 244 -3.33 15.04 14.45
N VAL A 245 -3.12 13.82 14.95
CA VAL A 245 -2.22 12.85 14.29
C VAL A 245 -2.76 12.43 12.92
N GLN A 246 -4.08 12.19 12.82
CA GLN A 246 -4.73 11.83 11.56
C GLN A 246 -4.62 12.95 10.51
N GLU A 247 -4.86 14.20 10.92
CA GLU A 247 -4.77 15.34 10.01
C GLU A 247 -3.32 15.58 9.56
N GLU A 248 -2.34 15.44 10.45
CA GLU A 248 -0.92 15.57 10.12
C GLU A 248 -0.45 14.49 9.12
N GLU A 249 -0.92 13.25 9.26
CA GLU A 249 -0.63 12.18 8.31
C GLU A 249 -1.31 12.40 6.95
N LYS A 250 -2.56 12.86 6.95
CA LYS A 250 -3.28 13.24 5.74
C LYS A 250 -2.58 14.35 4.98
N GLN A 251 -2.13 15.39 5.68
CA GLN A 251 -1.37 16.50 5.09
C GLN A 251 -0.05 16.02 4.50
N ARG A 252 0.71 15.19 5.21
CA ARG A 252 1.97 14.61 4.68
C ARG A 252 1.73 13.79 3.42
N THR A 253 0.70 12.96 3.43
CA THR A 253 0.34 12.13 2.27
C THR A 253 -0.07 13.00 1.09
N SER A 254 -0.90 14.03 1.32
CA SER A 254 -1.31 14.99 0.29
C SER A 254 -0.12 15.73 -0.31
N MET A 255 0.83 16.18 0.51
CA MET A 255 2.04 16.85 0.04
C MET A 255 2.88 15.91 -0.85
N LEU A 256 3.08 14.66 -0.42
CA LEU A 256 3.82 13.67 -1.20
C LEU A 256 3.13 13.37 -2.54
N VAL A 257 1.81 13.19 -2.54
CA VAL A 257 1.03 12.96 -3.76
C VAL A 257 1.15 14.15 -4.71
N SER A 258 1.03 15.38 -4.21
CA SER A 258 1.17 16.59 -5.03
C SER A 258 2.57 16.73 -5.63
N HIS A 259 3.62 16.43 -4.86
CA HIS A 259 5.00 16.45 -5.35
C HIS A 259 5.20 15.43 -6.47
N LEU A 260 4.72 14.20 -6.29
CA LEU A 260 4.83 13.15 -7.30
C LEU A 260 4.00 13.48 -8.56
N ALA A 261 2.82 14.09 -8.41
CA ALA A 261 2.03 14.54 -9.54
C ALA A 261 2.78 15.58 -10.39
N ASN A 262 3.44 16.55 -9.74
CA ASN A 262 4.28 17.54 -10.43
C ASN A 262 5.48 16.87 -11.13
N GLU A 263 6.13 15.88 -10.51
CA GLU A 263 7.21 15.14 -11.16
C GLU A 263 6.76 14.35 -12.39
N ILE A 264 5.54 13.82 -12.39
CA ILE A 264 4.94 13.14 -13.55
C ILE A 264 4.71 14.16 -14.66
N GLU A 265 4.11 15.31 -14.35
CA GLU A 265 3.82 16.37 -15.32
C GLU A 265 5.10 16.86 -16.03
N VAL A 266 6.16 17.15 -15.27
CA VAL A 266 7.47 17.55 -15.83
C VAL A 266 8.06 16.48 -16.75
N LYS A 267 7.92 15.19 -16.39
CA LYS A 267 8.40 14.09 -17.24
C LYS A 267 7.56 13.92 -18.50
N ASP A 268 6.25 14.11 -18.41
CA ASP A 268 5.35 14.05 -19.56
C ASP A 268 5.65 15.18 -20.55
N GLU A 269 5.94 16.39 -20.07
CA GLU A 269 6.42 17.49 -20.91
C GLU A 269 7.75 17.15 -21.59
N HIS A 270 8.70 16.58 -20.86
CA HIS A 270 9.99 16.19 -21.43
C HIS A 270 9.87 15.11 -22.51
N ILE A 271 8.96 14.15 -22.34
CA ILE A 271 8.67 13.11 -23.34
C ILE A 271 8.10 13.75 -24.60
N LYS A 272 7.11 14.64 -24.48
CA LYS A 272 6.51 15.35 -25.63
C LYS A 272 7.55 16.17 -26.40
N ASP A 273 8.40 16.92 -25.69
CA ASP A 273 9.48 17.70 -26.30
C ASP A 273 10.46 16.81 -27.08
N THR A 274 10.77 15.63 -26.54
CA THR A 274 11.68 14.67 -27.19
C THR A 274 11.04 14.04 -28.42
N GLU A 275 9.74 13.72 -28.36
CA GLU A 275 8.97 13.20 -29.49
C GLU A 275 8.89 14.23 -30.64
N ILE A 276 8.68 15.51 -30.31
CA ILE A 276 8.71 16.61 -31.30
C ILE A 276 10.07 16.65 -32.01
N LYS A 277 11.18 16.69 -31.25
CA LYS A 277 12.54 16.72 -31.81
C LYS A 277 12.86 15.48 -32.65
N TYR A 278 12.38 14.31 -32.23
CA TYR A 278 12.54 13.07 -32.97
C TYR A 278 11.84 13.13 -34.33
N ASN A 279 10.60 13.61 -34.36
CA ASN A 279 9.83 13.78 -35.59
C ASN A 279 10.45 14.82 -36.53
N GLU A 280 10.94 15.95 -36.00
CA GLU A 280 11.69 16.96 -36.78
C GLU A 280 12.95 16.35 -37.42
N THR A 281 13.67 15.51 -36.67
CA THR A 281 14.88 14.84 -37.16
C THR A 281 14.55 13.85 -38.28
N ILE A 282 13.48 13.06 -38.13
CA ILE A 282 13.01 12.14 -39.19
C ILE A 282 12.65 12.91 -40.46
N GLN A 283 11.92 14.02 -40.33
CA GLN A 283 11.54 14.84 -41.49
C GLN A 283 12.77 15.41 -42.20
N SER A 284 13.73 15.93 -41.43
CA SER A 284 15.01 16.42 -41.98
C SER A 284 15.78 15.34 -42.73
N ILE A 285 15.88 14.13 -42.16
CA ILE A 285 16.53 12.98 -42.81
C ILE A 285 15.80 12.58 -44.09
N SER A 286 14.47 12.50 -44.07
CA SER A 286 13.65 12.16 -45.25
C SER A 286 13.86 13.17 -46.38
N ASN A 287 13.94 14.47 -46.06
CA ASN A 287 14.22 15.52 -47.03
C ASN A 287 15.61 15.37 -47.64
N LEU A 288 16.63 15.10 -46.82
CA LEU A 288 17.99 14.85 -47.30
C LEU A 288 18.09 13.60 -48.19
N MET A 289 17.38 12.53 -47.85
CA MET A 289 17.31 11.32 -48.69
C MET A 289 16.71 11.64 -50.06
N THR A 290 15.59 12.38 -50.08
CA THR A 290 14.93 12.80 -51.33
C THR A 290 15.85 13.65 -52.20
N GLN A 291 16.56 14.62 -51.61
CA GLN A 291 17.54 15.43 -52.33
C GLN A 291 18.71 14.59 -52.86
N LYS A 292 19.19 13.62 -52.09
CA LYS A 292 20.25 12.71 -52.50
C LYS A 292 19.82 11.86 -53.71
N ASP A 293 18.62 11.31 -53.67
CA ASP A 293 18.09 10.46 -54.73
C ASP A 293 17.89 11.25 -56.03
N GLU A 294 17.42 12.50 -55.92
CA GLU A 294 17.32 13.40 -57.07
C GLU A 294 18.69 13.72 -57.70
N MET A 295 19.71 13.99 -56.86
CA MET A 295 21.08 14.20 -57.34
C MET A 295 21.64 12.97 -58.07
N HIS A 296 21.40 11.76 -57.54
CA HIS A 296 21.80 10.52 -58.20
C HIS A 296 21.06 10.31 -59.53
N ARG A 297 19.77 10.63 -59.60
CA ARG A 297 18.96 10.55 -60.83
C ARG A 297 19.54 11.46 -61.92
N LEU A 298 19.74 12.74 -61.60
CA LEU A 298 20.31 13.73 -62.52
C LEU A 298 21.71 13.32 -63.02
N TYR A 299 22.56 12.80 -62.13
CA TYR A 299 23.88 12.31 -62.50
C TYR A 299 23.83 11.13 -63.49
N ASN A 300 22.99 10.13 -63.21
CA ASN A 300 22.86 8.95 -64.07
C ASN A 300 22.26 9.27 -65.45
N GLU A 301 21.28 10.19 -65.51
CA GLU A 301 20.70 10.70 -66.76
C GLU A 301 21.75 11.45 -67.60
N GLY A 302 22.60 12.26 -66.96
CA GLY A 302 23.71 12.95 -67.61
C GLY A 302 24.74 11.99 -68.22
N MET A 303 25.15 10.98 -67.45
CA MET A 303 26.07 9.93 -67.93
C MET A 303 25.48 9.17 -69.12
N SER A 304 24.20 8.76 -69.04
CA SER A 304 23.52 8.05 -70.12
C SER A 304 23.42 8.89 -71.41
N SER A 305 23.16 10.19 -71.27
CA SER A 305 23.09 11.13 -72.39
C SER A 305 24.45 11.34 -73.07
N GLN A 306 25.55 11.37 -72.29
CA GLN A 306 26.91 11.45 -72.82
C GLN A 306 27.28 10.20 -73.63
N TYR A 307 27.03 8.99 -73.10
CA TYR A 307 27.27 7.75 -73.84
C TYR A 307 26.42 7.64 -75.11
N HIS A 308 25.20 8.20 -75.12
CA HIS A 308 24.36 8.19 -76.32
C HIS A 308 24.88 9.16 -77.39
N ASN A 309 25.33 10.35 -77.01
CA ASN A 309 25.94 11.31 -77.93
C ASN A 309 27.29 10.81 -78.48
N GLU A 310 28.16 10.24 -77.66
CA GLU A 310 29.44 9.68 -78.12
C GLU A 310 29.26 8.52 -79.11
N ASN A 311 28.22 7.68 -78.93
CA ASN A 311 27.89 6.63 -79.91
C ASN A 311 27.28 7.17 -81.21
N CYS A 312 26.53 8.28 -81.18
CA CYS A 312 26.03 8.96 -82.38
C CYS A 312 27.18 9.61 -83.17
N ASP A 313 28.14 10.24 -82.48
CA ASP A 313 29.31 10.86 -83.12
C ASP A 313 30.26 9.80 -83.72
N ASN A 314 30.43 8.64 -83.06
CA ASN A 314 31.20 7.52 -83.61
C ASN A 314 30.52 6.88 -84.84
N PHE A 315 29.18 6.81 -84.88
CA PHE A 315 28.44 6.34 -86.06
C PHE A 315 28.56 7.31 -87.25
N PHE A 316 28.68 8.62 -86.97
CA PHE A 316 28.86 9.63 -88.00
C PHE A 316 30.28 9.60 -88.61
N PHE A 317 31.30 9.26 -87.82
CA PHE A 317 32.68 9.15 -88.28
C PHE A 317 33.00 7.86 -89.06
N LEU A 318 32.22 6.79 -88.90
CA LEU A 318 32.38 5.52 -89.61
C LEU A 318 31.67 5.46 -90.98
N MET A 319 30.91 6.50 -91.35
CA MET A 319 30.18 6.61 -92.63
C MET A 319 30.79 7.60 -93.65
N ILE A 320 32.03 8.05 -93.44
CA ILE A 320 32.82 8.83 -94.42
C ILE A 320 34.02 7.99 -94.88
#